data_AF-A0AA88EL54-F1
#
_entry.id   AF-A0AA88EL54-F1
#
_cell.length_a   1.000
_cell.length_b   1.000
_cell.length_c   1.000
_cell.angle_alpha   90.00
_cell.angle_beta   90.00
_cell.angle_gamma   90.00
#
_symmetry.space_group_name_H-M   'P 1'
#
loop_
_entity.id
_entity.type
_entity.pdbx_description
1 polymer ?
#
loop_
_entity_poly.entity_id
_entity_poly.type
_entity_poly.pdbx_seq_one_letter_code
_entity_poly.pdbx_strand_id
1 'polypeptide(L)'
;MGGKVNKLKTKLIFQFLGPDQVEPTTKQKYSSILQNLATVKSFASGILVPKEYIWPVSSSGYLGNPTTLVANAHKQGLEVYASGFSNDIPTSYNYSYDPTNEYIQYVDNSQFSVDGVLTDFPPTASEAIACFAHSKNGGKPRKGSALIISNNGASGIYPGCTDLAYQRAVDDGADIIDCSVQLSKDGVAFCLASADLAGDTTAMMPFIDRKETIPEIQPEIGVFSFALTWSEIQTLKPQMVSPFGNSSILRNPANKNLGKFVTLPEFLDFAKAKAVSGILINIENAAYLASKQGLDIVGAVATALTNATFDKQSTQQVLIQSDDTSVLSKFKDVPTYKKVLRIKEKIGDAPKPSVDEIKKYADAVTIPRSAVIKVNDFFTVELTNVVKELHAANLSVYVHELRNEYVTLAFDYFSDPIVEIATYVQVVEADGFMTDYPGTASKYM
;
A
#
# COMPACT_ATOMS: atom_id res chain seq x y z
N MET A 1 -51.82 7.53 17.99
CA MET A 1 -51.17 8.03 16.76
C MET A 1 -51.16 6.91 15.74
N GLY A 2 -52.02 6.99 14.72
CA GLY A 2 -52.11 6.01 13.64
C GLY A 2 -51.03 6.22 12.60
N GLY A 3 -49.89 5.57 12.77
CA GLY A 3 -48.86 5.52 11.74
C GLY A 3 -49.36 4.70 10.55
N LYS A 4 -49.66 5.36 9.43
CA LYS A 4 -49.81 4.67 8.13
C LYS A 4 -48.45 4.04 7.80
N VAL A 5 -48.31 2.75 8.08
CA VAL A 5 -47.27 1.94 7.43
C VAL A 5 -47.66 1.94 5.95
N ASN A 6 -46.94 2.72 5.13
CA ASN A 6 -47.02 2.56 3.68
C ASN A 6 -46.89 1.06 3.40
N LYS A 7 -47.85 0.46 2.68
CA LYS A 7 -47.74 -0.93 2.23
C LYS A 7 -46.49 -1.02 1.35
N LEU A 8 -45.33 -1.30 1.94
CA LEU A 8 -44.10 -1.58 1.22
C LEU A 8 -44.43 -2.77 0.32
N LYS A 9 -44.45 -2.54 -1.00
CA LYS A 9 -44.66 -3.60 -1.97
C LYS A 9 -43.44 -4.49 -1.89
N THR A 10 -43.61 -5.72 -1.40
CA THR A 10 -42.55 -6.72 -1.35
C THR A 10 -41.94 -6.87 -2.74
N LYS A 11 -40.63 -6.61 -2.86
CA LYS A 11 -39.87 -6.86 -4.08
C LYS A 11 -39.40 -8.31 -4.07
N LEU A 12 -39.77 -9.05 -5.11
CA LEU A 12 -39.25 -10.41 -5.33
C LEU A 12 -37.94 -10.30 -6.09
N ILE A 13 -36.86 -10.86 -5.55
CA ILE A 13 -35.54 -10.87 -6.17
C ILE A 13 -35.23 -12.30 -6.61
N PHE A 14 -34.95 -12.49 -7.90
CA PHE A 14 -34.56 -13.79 -8.42
C PHE A 14 -33.05 -13.96 -8.34
N GLN A 15 -32.59 -14.95 -7.58
CA GLN A 15 -31.18 -15.22 -7.38
C GLN A 15 -30.64 -16.16 -8.46
N PHE A 16 -29.66 -15.68 -9.21
CA PHE A 16 -28.83 -16.51 -10.07
C PHE A 16 -27.71 -17.13 -9.23
N LEU A 17 -27.44 -18.40 -9.46
CA LEU A 17 -26.27 -19.07 -8.91
C LEU A 17 -25.17 -19.17 -9.98
N GLY A 18 -24.31 -20.19 -9.94
CA GLY A 18 -23.26 -20.37 -10.96
C GLY A 18 -23.83 -20.60 -12.37
N PRO A 19 -23.10 -20.21 -13.45
CA PRO A 19 -23.59 -20.25 -14.84
C PRO A 19 -23.98 -21.64 -15.33
N ASP A 20 -23.32 -22.68 -14.82
CA ASP A 20 -23.61 -24.07 -15.18
C ASP A 20 -24.60 -24.76 -14.23
N GLN A 21 -25.00 -24.10 -13.14
CA GLN A 21 -25.99 -24.64 -12.23
C GLN A 21 -27.39 -24.57 -12.85
N VAL A 22 -28.22 -25.56 -12.53
CA VAL A 22 -29.56 -25.73 -13.09
C VAL A 22 -30.59 -25.21 -12.10
N GLU A 23 -31.49 -24.34 -12.57
CA GLU A 23 -32.60 -23.87 -11.76
C GLU A 23 -33.65 -25.00 -11.62
N PRO A 24 -34.10 -25.31 -10.40
CA PRO A 24 -34.92 -26.50 -10.15
C PRO A 24 -36.27 -26.57 -10.88
N THR A 25 -36.89 -25.44 -11.21
CA THR A 25 -38.26 -25.37 -11.76
C THR A 25 -38.27 -25.46 -13.28
N THR A 26 -37.49 -24.62 -13.93
CA THR A 26 -37.33 -24.53 -15.39
C THR A 26 -36.47 -25.65 -15.95
N LYS A 27 -35.65 -26.30 -15.10
CA LYS A 27 -34.61 -27.27 -15.50
C LYS A 27 -33.61 -26.71 -16.51
N GLN A 28 -33.48 -25.39 -16.58
CA GLN A 28 -32.51 -24.70 -17.42
C GLN A 28 -31.30 -24.26 -16.60
N LYS A 29 -30.16 -24.12 -17.26
CA LYS A 29 -28.99 -23.47 -16.63
C LYS A 29 -29.30 -22.01 -16.33
N TYR A 30 -28.77 -21.48 -15.24
CA TYR A 30 -28.90 -20.06 -14.90
C TYR A 30 -28.36 -19.14 -16.01
N SER A 31 -27.28 -19.54 -16.70
CA SER A 31 -26.76 -18.81 -17.87
C SER A 31 -27.76 -18.72 -19.04
N SER A 32 -28.59 -19.74 -19.24
CA SER A 32 -29.64 -19.74 -20.27
C SER A 32 -30.82 -18.86 -19.88
N ILE A 33 -31.24 -18.91 -18.61
CA ILE A 33 -32.33 -18.07 -18.07
C ILE A 33 -31.96 -16.58 -18.19
N LEU A 34 -30.69 -16.24 -17.94
CA LEU A 34 -30.17 -14.88 -18.00
C LEU A 34 -30.38 -14.23 -19.38
N GLN A 35 -30.44 -15.01 -20.47
CA GLN A 35 -30.67 -14.52 -21.82
C GLN A 35 -32.14 -14.06 -22.05
N ASN A 36 -33.05 -14.36 -21.13
CA ASN A 36 -34.48 -14.02 -21.24
C ASN A 36 -34.98 -13.29 -19.98
N LEU A 37 -34.45 -12.08 -19.76
CA LEU A 37 -34.82 -11.23 -18.62
C LEU A 37 -36.30 -10.79 -18.63
N ALA A 38 -36.97 -10.79 -19.79
CA ALA A 38 -38.41 -10.50 -19.87
C ALA A 38 -39.25 -11.55 -19.11
N THR A 39 -38.84 -12.82 -19.17
CA THR A 39 -39.48 -13.89 -18.39
C THR A 39 -39.26 -13.67 -16.91
N VAL A 40 -38.03 -13.32 -16.50
CA VAL A 40 -37.71 -13.00 -15.10
C VAL A 40 -38.54 -11.83 -14.58
N LYS A 41 -38.72 -10.79 -15.39
CA LYS A 41 -39.54 -9.62 -15.04
C LYS A 41 -41.00 -9.94 -14.75
N SER A 42 -41.55 -11.02 -15.32
CA SER A 42 -42.94 -11.42 -15.08
C SER A 42 -43.21 -11.83 -13.62
N PHE A 43 -42.18 -12.24 -12.88
CA PHE A 43 -42.31 -12.71 -11.50
C PHE A 43 -41.35 -12.04 -10.51
N ALA A 44 -40.33 -11.31 -10.97
CA ALA A 44 -39.35 -10.63 -10.12
C ALA A 44 -39.30 -9.12 -10.38
N SER A 45 -38.97 -8.38 -9.32
CA SER A 45 -38.70 -6.93 -9.36
C SER A 45 -37.22 -6.64 -9.59
N GLY A 46 -36.34 -7.61 -9.31
CA GLY A 46 -34.90 -7.50 -9.55
C GLY A 46 -34.22 -8.86 -9.59
N ILE A 47 -32.91 -8.85 -9.84
CA ILE A 47 -32.05 -10.02 -9.92
C ILE A 47 -30.87 -9.87 -8.96
N LEU A 48 -30.47 -10.96 -8.33
CA LEU A 48 -29.22 -11.07 -7.57
C LEU A 48 -28.29 -11.99 -8.36
N VAL A 49 -27.11 -11.51 -8.73
CA VAL A 49 -26.17 -12.26 -9.59
C VAL A 49 -24.76 -12.27 -8.99
N PRO A 50 -23.98 -13.37 -9.14
CA PRO A 50 -22.55 -13.35 -8.86
C PRO A 50 -21.87 -12.23 -9.67
N LYS A 51 -20.96 -11.49 -9.06
CA LYS A 51 -20.33 -10.30 -9.65
C LYS A 51 -19.66 -10.60 -11.01
N GLU A 52 -19.18 -11.83 -11.21
CA GLU A 52 -18.57 -12.30 -12.46
C GLU A 52 -19.53 -12.39 -13.65
N TYR A 53 -20.85 -12.42 -13.42
CA TYR A 53 -21.85 -12.27 -14.49
C TYR A 53 -21.85 -10.87 -15.08
N ILE A 54 -21.51 -9.87 -14.26
CA ILE A 54 -21.48 -8.46 -14.64
C ILE A 54 -20.09 -8.12 -15.16
N TRP A 55 -19.04 -8.52 -14.44
CA TRP A 55 -17.67 -8.25 -14.83
C TRP A 55 -16.80 -9.51 -14.71
N PRO A 56 -16.58 -10.23 -15.82
CA PRO A 56 -15.79 -11.46 -15.81
C PRO A 56 -14.34 -11.20 -15.40
N VAL A 57 -13.77 -12.12 -14.63
CA VAL A 57 -12.34 -12.17 -14.31
C VAL A 57 -11.70 -13.31 -15.11
N SER A 58 -10.59 -13.04 -15.79
CA SER A 58 -9.83 -14.04 -16.55
C SER A 58 -9.17 -15.06 -15.62
N SER A 59 -8.76 -16.21 -16.18
CA SER A 59 -7.93 -17.17 -15.44
C SER A 59 -6.57 -16.61 -15.00
N SER A 60 -6.12 -15.50 -15.61
CA SER A 60 -4.94 -14.76 -15.19
C SER A 60 -5.18 -13.75 -14.06
N GLY A 61 -6.42 -13.64 -13.56
CA GLY A 61 -6.78 -12.78 -12.42
C GLY A 61 -7.07 -11.32 -12.76
N TYR A 62 -7.36 -11.00 -14.03
CA TYR A 62 -7.64 -9.63 -14.48
C TYR A 62 -9.08 -9.48 -14.95
N LEU A 63 -9.65 -8.30 -14.75
CA LEU A 63 -10.96 -7.93 -15.27
C LEU A 63 -10.97 -7.96 -16.80
N GLY A 64 -11.98 -8.60 -17.37
CA GLY A 64 -12.30 -8.55 -18.80
C GLY A 64 -13.12 -7.31 -19.16
N ASN A 65 -13.88 -7.39 -20.25
CA ASN A 65 -14.91 -6.38 -20.54
C ASN A 65 -16.18 -6.67 -19.72
N PRO A 66 -16.82 -5.65 -19.14
CA PRO A 66 -18.10 -5.85 -18.47
C PRO A 66 -19.17 -6.28 -19.48
N THR A 67 -20.13 -7.07 -19.02
CA THR A 67 -21.25 -7.54 -19.83
C THR A 67 -22.33 -6.46 -19.93
N THR A 68 -23.26 -6.63 -20.87
CA THR A 68 -24.44 -5.75 -20.99
C THR A 68 -25.57 -6.12 -20.02
N LEU A 69 -25.34 -7.04 -19.07
CA LEU A 69 -26.37 -7.58 -18.18
C LEU A 69 -27.10 -6.47 -17.42
N VAL A 70 -26.36 -5.57 -16.78
CA VAL A 70 -26.94 -4.50 -15.95
C VAL A 70 -27.84 -3.60 -16.80
N ALA A 71 -27.32 -3.10 -17.93
CA ALA A 71 -28.08 -2.26 -18.84
C ALA A 71 -29.33 -2.97 -19.41
N ASN A 72 -29.22 -4.26 -19.76
CA ASN A 72 -30.35 -5.05 -20.26
C ASN A 72 -31.41 -5.29 -19.19
N ALA A 73 -31.01 -5.54 -17.94
CA ALA A 73 -31.94 -5.71 -16.81
C ALA A 73 -32.67 -4.41 -16.49
N HIS A 74 -31.94 -3.29 -16.40
CA HIS A 74 -32.53 -1.96 -16.20
C HIS A 74 -33.51 -1.60 -17.31
N LYS A 75 -33.22 -1.93 -18.57
CA LYS A 75 -34.15 -1.74 -19.70
C LYS A 75 -35.46 -2.53 -19.55
N GLN A 76 -35.44 -3.66 -18.85
CA GLN A 76 -36.64 -4.44 -18.50
C GLN A 76 -37.30 -3.96 -17.19
N GLY A 77 -36.74 -2.92 -16.54
CA GLY A 77 -37.19 -2.43 -15.24
C GLY A 77 -36.91 -3.41 -14.10
N LEU A 78 -35.86 -4.22 -14.21
CA LEU A 78 -35.33 -5.04 -13.12
C LEU A 78 -34.20 -4.30 -12.41
N GLU A 79 -34.23 -4.28 -11.08
CA GLU A 79 -33.06 -3.91 -10.27
C GLU A 79 -32.00 -5.02 -10.33
N VAL A 80 -30.73 -4.65 -10.20
CA VAL A 80 -29.60 -5.59 -10.24
C VAL A 80 -28.79 -5.46 -8.96
N TYR A 81 -28.65 -6.57 -8.24
CA TYR A 81 -27.82 -6.69 -7.06
C TYR A 81 -26.65 -7.64 -7.37
N ALA A 82 -25.43 -7.23 -7.06
CA ALA A 82 -24.24 -8.07 -7.25
C ALA A 82 -23.88 -8.79 -5.94
N SER A 83 -23.50 -10.07 -6.01
CA SER A 83 -23.05 -10.87 -4.86
C SER A 83 -21.62 -11.38 -5.03
N GLY A 84 -21.01 -11.85 -3.94
CA GLY A 84 -19.70 -12.49 -3.97
C GLY A 84 -18.53 -11.52 -3.74
N PHE A 85 -18.80 -10.38 -3.10
CA PHE A 85 -17.74 -9.50 -2.60
C PHE A 85 -17.30 -10.00 -1.24
N SER A 86 -16.01 -10.25 -1.08
CA SER A 86 -15.37 -10.56 0.20
C SER A 86 -13.99 -9.90 0.24
N ASN A 87 -13.57 -9.47 1.43
CA ASN A 87 -12.32 -8.75 1.63
C ASN A 87 -11.12 -9.68 1.91
N ASP A 88 -11.39 -10.94 2.23
CA ASP A 88 -10.46 -11.93 2.79
C ASP A 88 -10.07 -13.04 1.80
N ILE A 89 -10.25 -12.79 0.51
CA ILE A 89 -9.83 -13.67 -0.59
C ILE A 89 -9.08 -12.89 -1.66
N PRO A 90 -8.21 -13.54 -2.47
CA PRO A 90 -7.61 -12.89 -3.62
C PRO A 90 -8.68 -12.46 -4.62
N THR A 91 -8.75 -11.16 -4.90
CA THR A 91 -9.60 -10.58 -5.94
C THR A 91 -8.76 -10.25 -7.18
N SER A 92 -9.38 -9.62 -8.18
CA SER A 92 -8.64 -9.23 -9.38
C SER A 92 -7.48 -8.29 -9.06
N TYR A 93 -6.33 -8.51 -9.70
CA TYR A 93 -5.15 -7.64 -9.56
C TYR A 93 -5.44 -6.18 -9.93
N ASN A 94 -6.49 -5.92 -10.71
CA ASN A 94 -6.98 -4.58 -11.03
C ASN A 94 -7.35 -3.74 -9.79
N TYR A 95 -7.68 -4.38 -8.66
CA TYR A 95 -8.04 -3.69 -7.41
C TYR A 95 -6.86 -3.54 -6.45
N SER A 96 -5.74 -4.23 -6.69
CA SER A 96 -4.55 -4.15 -5.83
C SER A 96 -4.86 -4.39 -4.35
N TYR A 97 -5.67 -5.41 -4.09
CA TYR A 97 -6.14 -5.82 -2.76
C TYR A 97 -6.93 -4.76 -1.98
N ASP A 98 -7.41 -3.70 -2.64
CA ASP A 98 -8.29 -2.69 -2.04
C ASP A 98 -9.76 -3.08 -2.29
N PRO A 99 -10.49 -3.63 -1.29
CA PRO A 99 -11.88 -4.06 -1.48
C PRO A 99 -12.80 -2.86 -1.76
N THR A 100 -12.51 -1.69 -1.20
CA THR A 100 -13.24 -0.45 -1.45
C THR A 100 -13.22 -0.08 -2.94
N ASN A 101 -12.09 -0.24 -3.63
CA ASN A 101 -12.02 -0.06 -5.08
C ASN A 101 -12.93 -1.04 -5.84
N GLU A 102 -13.04 -2.29 -5.38
CA GLU A 102 -13.94 -3.27 -6.01
C GLU A 102 -15.40 -2.81 -5.87
N TYR A 103 -15.87 -2.47 -4.67
CA TYR A 103 -17.26 -2.02 -4.47
C TYR A 103 -17.59 -0.79 -5.32
N ILE A 104 -16.75 0.24 -5.30
CA ILE A 104 -16.96 1.49 -6.06
C ILE A 104 -17.13 1.19 -7.55
N GLN A 105 -16.33 0.28 -8.09
CA GLN A 105 -16.38 -0.08 -9.51
C GLN A 105 -17.67 -0.79 -9.95
N TYR A 106 -18.47 -1.31 -9.02
CA TYR A 106 -19.78 -1.89 -9.33
C TYR A 106 -20.93 -0.90 -9.17
N VAL A 107 -20.81 0.07 -8.24
CA VAL A 107 -21.89 1.01 -7.92
C VAL A 107 -21.74 2.38 -8.60
N ASP A 108 -20.52 2.77 -8.97
CA ASP A 108 -20.20 4.05 -9.62
C ASP A 108 -19.19 3.86 -10.76
N ASN A 109 -19.65 3.22 -11.84
CA ASN A 109 -18.88 3.00 -13.06
C ASN A 109 -19.61 3.59 -14.27
N SER A 110 -18.85 4.08 -15.25
CA SER A 110 -19.42 4.72 -16.45
C SER A 110 -20.09 3.74 -17.41
N GLN A 111 -19.74 2.45 -17.35
CA GLN A 111 -20.28 1.40 -18.24
C GLN A 111 -21.54 0.75 -17.66
N PHE A 112 -21.64 0.65 -16.34
CA PHE A 112 -22.78 0.11 -15.62
C PHE A 112 -22.76 0.58 -14.15
N SER A 113 -23.89 0.45 -13.46
CA SER A 113 -24.00 0.70 -12.02
C SER A 113 -25.07 -0.24 -11.47
N VAL A 114 -24.74 -1.04 -10.45
CA VAL A 114 -25.70 -1.93 -9.80
C VAL A 114 -26.51 -1.18 -8.75
N ASP A 115 -27.72 -1.66 -8.47
CA ASP A 115 -28.64 -1.06 -7.49
C ASP A 115 -28.29 -1.43 -6.04
N GLY A 116 -27.40 -2.41 -5.85
CA GLY A 116 -26.85 -2.76 -4.55
C GLY A 116 -25.93 -3.97 -4.59
N VAL A 117 -25.37 -4.30 -3.44
CA VAL A 117 -24.47 -5.44 -3.27
C VAL A 117 -24.93 -6.34 -2.13
N LEU A 118 -24.64 -7.64 -2.25
CA LEU A 118 -24.71 -8.63 -1.18
C LEU A 118 -23.30 -9.06 -0.81
N THR A 119 -22.92 -8.83 0.44
CA THR A 119 -21.59 -9.11 0.96
C THR A 119 -21.63 -9.57 2.41
N ASP A 120 -20.64 -10.36 2.78
CA ASP A 120 -20.21 -10.72 4.13
C ASP A 120 -19.45 -9.58 4.85
N PHE A 121 -19.06 -8.51 4.15
CA PHE A 121 -18.41 -7.32 4.69
C PHE A 121 -19.26 -6.03 4.52
N PRO A 122 -20.48 -5.95 5.13
CA PRO A 122 -21.33 -4.76 5.04
C PRO A 122 -20.66 -3.43 5.45
N PRO A 123 -19.74 -3.36 6.44
CA PRO A 123 -19.06 -2.11 6.76
C PRO A 123 -18.28 -1.53 5.58
N THR A 124 -17.48 -2.34 4.88
CA THR A 124 -16.71 -1.91 3.71
C THR A 124 -17.60 -1.49 2.56
N ALA A 125 -18.66 -2.26 2.25
CA ALA A 125 -19.62 -1.87 1.23
C ALA A 125 -20.34 -0.56 1.57
N SER A 126 -20.75 -0.40 2.84
CA SER A 126 -21.39 0.81 3.33
C SER A 126 -20.46 2.02 3.21
N GLU A 127 -19.19 1.89 3.59
CA GLU A 127 -18.20 2.95 3.47
C GLU A 127 -17.93 3.29 1.99
N ALA A 128 -17.70 2.28 1.15
CA ALA A 128 -17.49 2.45 -0.28
C ALA A 128 -18.62 3.25 -0.94
N ILE A 129 -19.87 2.89 -0.67
CA ILE A 129 -21.05 3.52 -1.26
C ILE A 129 -21.31 4.90 -0.64
N ALA A 130 -21.26 5.04 0.68
CA ALA A 130 -21.65 6.28 1.36
C ALA A 130 -20.56 7.36 1.30
N CYS A 131 -19.29 6.96 1.36
CA CYS A 131 -18.16 7.89 1.46
C CYS A 131 -17.47 8.13 0.13
N PHE A 132 -17.35 7.12 -0.74
CA PHE A 132 -16.45 7.19 -1.91
C PHE A 132 -17.17 7.17 -3.26
N ALA A 133 -18.32 6.51 -3.39
CA ALA A 133 -19.09 6.50 -4.63
C ALA A 133 -19.58 7.90 -5.00
N HIS A 134 -19.62 8.18 -6.31
CA HIS A 134 -20.02 9.45 -6.92
C HIS A 134 -19.21 10.67 -6.47
N SER A 135 -18.11 10.45 -5.74
CA SER A 135 -17.15 11.48 -5.36
C SER A 135 -16.20 11.79 -6.51
N LYS A 136 -16.74 12.20 -7.67
CA LYS A 136 -15.95 12.68 -8.80
C LYS A 136 -15.53 14.12 -8.50
N ASN A 137 -14.31 14.31 -8.00
CA ASN A 137 -13.65 15.61 -7.89
C ASN A 137 -14.31 16.62 -6.93
N GLY A 138 -14.31 16.31 -5.64
CA GLY A 138 -14.27 17.36 -4.62
C GLY A 138 -12.94 17.21 -3.90
N GLY A 139 -12.13 18.28 -3.84
CA GLY A 139 -11.02 18.35 -2.89
C GLY A 139 -11.61 18.26 -1.49
N LYS A 140 -11.82 17.02 -1.02
CA LYS A 140 -12.28 16.79 0.34
C LYS A 140 -11.17 17.31 1.25
N PRO A 141 -11.51 18.09 2.29
CA PRO A 141 -10.51 18.53 3.24
C PRO A 141 -9.86 17.28 3.82
N ARG A 142 -8.53 17.22 3.74
CA ARG A 142 -7.72 16.15 4.30
C ARG A 142 -8.12 15.92 5.76
N LYS A 143 -8.53 14.70 6.09
CA LYS A 143 -8.95 14.30 7.41
C LYS A 143 -7.72 14.07 8.28
N GLY A 144 -7.33 15.10 9.02
CA GLY A 144 -6.18 15.06 9.94
C GLY A 144 -4.87 15.51 9.29
N SER A 145 -3.81 15.55 10.11
CA SER A 145 -2.48 16.04 9.71
C SER A 145 -1.46 14.93 9.43
N ALA A 146 -1.87 13.66 9.54
CA ALA A 146 -0.99 12.51 9.35
C ALA A 146 -0.45 12.46 7.92
N LEU A 147 0.87 12.36 7.75
CA LEU A 147 1.54 12.29 6.45
C LEU A 147 1.42 10.90 5.82
N ILE A 148 1.19 10.85 4.51
CA ILE A 148 1.31 9.63 3.69
C ILE A 148 2.75 9.58 3.19
N ILE A 149 3.52 8.63 3.72
CA ILE A 149 4.90 8.37 3.31
C ILE A 149 4.88 7.11 2.45
N SER A 150 5.51 7.13 1.27
CA SER A 150 5.65 5.88 0.50
C SER A 150 6.59 4.90 1.21
N ASN A 151 6.46 3.62 0.91
CA ASN A 151 7.43 2.60 1.30
C ASN A 151 8.04 1.99 0.04
N ASN A 152 9.20 2.52 -0.35
CA ASN A 152 9.88 2.29 -1.62
C ASN A 152 9.05 2.70 -2.84
N GLY A 153 8.37 3.84 -2.77
CA GLY A 153 7.34 4.25 -3.75
C GLY A 153 6.02 3.46 -3.58
N ALA A 154 5.22 3.34 -4.64
CA ALA A 154 4.02 2.50 -4.65
C ALA A 154 4.40 1.02 -4.88
N SER A 155 5.17 0.46 -3.94
CA SER A 155 5.78 -0.86 -4.03
C SER A 155 4.77 -2.01 -4.04
N GLY A 156 3.53 -1.74 -3.62
CA GLY A 156 2.37 -2.62 -3.75
C GLY A 156 1.85 -2.76 -5.18
N ILE A 157 2.23 -1.83 -6.08
CA ILE A 157 1.75 -1.72 -7.46
C ILE A 157 2.87 -2.03 -8.47
N TYR A 158 4.09 -1.57 -8.22
CA TYR A 158 5.29 -1.76 -9.07
C TYR A 158 6.47 -2.25 -8.23
N PRO A 159 7.53 -2.83 -8.83
CA PRO A 159 8.77 -3.11 -8.09
C PRO A 159 9.26 -1.85 -7.37
N GLY A 160 9.56 -1.97 -6.09
CA GLY A 160 9.94 -0.84 -5.24
C GLY A 160 11.18 -0.11 -5.74
N CYS A 161 11.31 1.17 -5.38
CA CYS A 161 12.43 2.04 -5.75
C CYS A 161 12.66 2.21 -7.26
N THR A 162 11.63 2.00 -8.09
CA THR A 162 11.68 2.24 -9.53
C THR A 162 11.06 3.57 -9.93
N ASP A 163 11.40 4.05 -11.13
CA ASP A 163 10.77 5.21 -11.76
C ASP A 163 9.23 5.13 -11.79
N LEU A 164 8.68 3.95 -12.10
CA LEU A 164 7.23 3.71 -12.09
C LEU A 164 6.64 3.69 -10.68
N ALA A 165 7.32 3.10 -9.70
CA ALA A 165 6.84 3.10 -8.31
C ALA A 165 6.80 4.51 -7.73
N TYR A 166 7.80 5.35 -8.00
CA TYR A 166 7.80 6.75 -7.57
C TYR A 166 6.77 7.60 -8.31
N GLN A 167 6.66 7.44 -9.63
CA GLN A 167 5.62 8.12 -10.41
C GLN A 167 4.24 7.79 -9.86
N ARG A 168 3.97 6.50 -9.61
CA ARG A 168 2.70 6.06 -9.06
C ARG A 168 2.45 6.58 -7.65
N ALA A 169 3.44 6.60 -6.77
CA ALA A 169 3.30 7.16 -5.42
C ALA A 169 2.90 8.65 -5.43
N VAL A 170 3.50 9.43 -6.34
CA VAL A 170 3.15 10.85 -6.52
C VAL A 170 1.73 10.98 -7.07
N ASP A 171 1.39 10.21 -8.11
CA ASP A 171 0.05 10.26 -8.71
C ASP A 171 -1.05 9.82 -7.73
N ASP A 172 -0.71 8.91 -6.82
CA ASP A 172 -1.58 8.41 -5.77
C ASP A 172 -1.68 9.37 -4.56
N GLY A 173 -0.87 10.43 -4.50
CA GLY A 173 -0.97 11.47 -3.47
C GLY A 173 -0.12 11.23 -2.21
N ALA A 174 1.03 10.54 -2.32
CA ALA A 174 2.02 10.52 -1.24
C ALA A 174 2.54 11.94 -0.96
N ASP A 175 2.63 12.33 0.31
CA ASP A 175 3.25 13.61 0.71
C ASP A 175 4.76 13.53 0.64
N ILE A 176 5.29 12.40 1.11
CA ILE A 176 6.71 12.13 1.18
C ILE A 176 6.99 10.87 0.39
N ILE A 177 7.90 10.98 -0.59
CA ILE A 177 8.48 9.81 -1.24
C ILE A 177 9.79 9.44 -0.57
N ASP A 178 10.05 8.15 -0.40
CA ASP A 178 11.21 7.63 0.32
C ASP A 178 12.26 7.04 -0.65
N CYS A 179 13.52 7.06 -0.24
CA CYS A 179 14.61 6.35 -0.92
C CYS A 179 15.53 5.74 0.14
N SER A 180 15.51 4.41 0.25
CA SER A 180 16.57 3.67 0.96
C SER A 180 17.80 3.59 0.08
N VAL A 181 18.88 4.24 0.49
CA VAL A 181 20.08 4.39 -0.33
C VAL A 181 20.98 3.17 -0.18
N GLN A 182 21.41 2.63 -1.30
CA GLN A 182 22.45 1.61 -1.39
C GLN A 182 23.63 2.13 -2.22
N LEU A 183 24.79 1.50 -2.08
CA LEU A 183 25.98 1.79 -2.90
C LEU A 183 26.37 0.57 -3.73
N SER A 184 26.66 0.79 -5.00
CA SER A 184 27.37 -0.19 -5.82
C SER A 184 28.84 -0.29 -5.41
N LYS A 185 29.54 -1.33 -5.88
CA LYS A 185 30.98 -1.54 -5.65
C LYS A 185 31.85 -0.35 -6.07
N ASP A 186 31.46 0.34 -7.13
CA ASP A 186 32.11 1.53 -7.70
C ASP A 186 31.55 2.85 -7.14
N GLY A 187 30.75 2.80 -6.07
CA GLY A 187 30.33 3.96 -5.29
C GLY A 187 29.14 4.74 -5.84
N VAL A 188 28.38 4.18 -6.80
CA VAL A 188 27.15 4.81 -7.29
C VAL A 188 26.03 4.62 -6.26
N ALA A 189 25.46 5.74 -5.80
CA ALA A 189 24.33 5.76 -4.89
C ALA A 189 23.01 5.62 -5.65
N PHE A 190 22.17 4.67 -5.23
CA PHE A 190 20.88 4.39 -5.85
C PHE A 190 19.84 3.94 -4.83
N CYS A 191 18.56 4.04 -5.19
CA CYS A 191 17.48 3.64 -4.31
C CYS A 191 17.17 2.15 -4.45
N LEU A 192 17.18 1.42 -3.35
CA LEU A 192 16.70 0.04 -3.25
C LEU A 192 16.37 -0.30 -1.78
N ALA A 193 15.32 -1.09 -1.58
CA ALA A 193 14.80 -1.41 -0.26
C ALA A 193 15.82 -2.11 0.65
N SER A 194 16.70 -2.93 0.07
CA SER A 194 17.73 -3.68 0.78
C SER A 194 19.11 -3.59 0.10
N ALA A 195 20.17 -3.78 0.88
CA ALA A 195 21.51 -3.98 0.36
C ALA A 195 21.64 -5.33 -0.37
N ASP A 196 20.84 -6.33 -0.01
CA ASP A 196 20.75 -7.62 -0.72
C ASP A 196 19.86 -7.48 -1.96
N LEU A 197 20.46 -7.63 -3.13
CA LEU A 197 19.78 -7.51 -4.42
C LEU A 197 18.88 -8.71 -4.73
N ALA A 198 19.03 -9.83 -4.01
CA ALA A 198 18.40 -11.10 -4.38
C ALA A 198 16.87 -11.09 -4.24
N GLY A 199 16.34 -10.34 -3.28
CA GLY A 199 14.91 -10.17 -3.10
C GLY A 199 14.32 -9.30 -4.20
N ASP A 200 14.80 -8.06 -4.28
CA ASP A 200 14.16 -7.00 -5.07
C ASP A 200 14.60 -6.92 -6.53
N THR A 201 15.46 -7.86 -6.97
CA THR A 201 15.95 -7.90 -8.35
C THR A 201 16.14 -9.34 -8.85
N THR A 202 16.53 -9.49 -10.11
CA THR A 202 16.94 -10.77 -10.68
C THR A 202 18.38 -11.20 -10.33
N ALA A 203 19.04 -10.63 -9.32
CA ALA A 203 20.47 -10.81 -9.03
C ALA A 203 20.89 -12.24 -8.67
N MET A 204 20.03 -12.98 -7.97
CA MET A 204 20.41 -14.26 -7.38
C MET A 204 20.94 -15.27 -8.41
N MET A 205 20.29 -15.41 -9.57
CA MET A 205 20.71 -16.39 -10.57
C MET A 205 21.97 -15.98 -11.36
N PRO A 206 22.09 -14.76 -11.92
CA PRO A 206 23.27 -14.36 -12.69
C PRO A 206 24.53 -14.16 -11.85
N PHE A 207 24.38 -13.86 -10.55
CA PHE A 207 25.50 -13.55 -9.65
C PHE A 207 25.58 -14.50 -8.46
N ILE A 208 25.09 -15.74 -8.62
CA ILE A 208 25.10 -16.75 -7.56
C ILE A 208 26.51 -17.06 -7.03
N ASP A 209 27.55 -16.91 -7.87
CA ASP A 209 28.95 -17.14 -7.49
C ASP A 209 29.51 -16.01 -6.60
N ARG A 210 28.78 -14.88 -6.48
CA ARG A 210 29.11 -13.75 -5.60
C ARG A 210 28.22 -13.66 -4.37
N LYS A 211 27.45 -14.72 -4.09
CA LYS A 211 26.63 -14.78 -2.89
C LYS A 211 27.51 -14.85 -1.64
N GLU A 212 27.08 -14.19 -0.58
CA GLU A 212 27.79 -14.14 0.68
C GLU A 212 26.77 -14.15 1.84
N THR A 213 27.20 -14.56 3.03
CA THR A 213 26.45 -14.35 4.27
C THR A 213 27.19 -13.30 5.08
N ILE A 214 26.54 -12.17 5.37
CA ILE A 214 27.12 -11.04 6.10
C ILE A 214 26.25 -10.78 7.35
N PRO A 215 26.55 -11.42 8.49
CA PRO A 215 25.72 -11.35 9.69
C PRO A 215 25.51 -9.93 10.24
N GLU A 216 26.45 -9.02 9.98
CA GLU A 216 26.34 -7.60 10.35
C GLU A 216 25.23 -6.86 9.57
N ILE A 217 24.77 -7.39 8.43
CA ILE A 217 23.68 -6.84 7.63
C ILE A 217 22.42 -7.70 7.76
N GLN A 218 22.54 -9.01 7.51
CA GLN A 218 21.43 -9.96 7.60
C GLN A 218 21.92 -11.41 7.83
N PRO A 219 21.08 -12.29 8.40
CA PRO A 219 21.47 -13.69 8.64
C PRO A 219 21.47 -14.56 7.37
N GLU A 220 20.75 -14.16 6.32
CA GLU A 220 20.56 -14.97 5.12
C GLU A 220 21.65 -14.75 4.06
N ILE A 221 21.86 -15.78 3.23
CA ILE A 221 22.75 -15.70 2.07
C ILE A 221 22.16 -14.78 1.01
N GLY A 222 22.94 -13.80 0.55
CA GLY A 222 22.48 -12.75 -0.35
C GLY A 222 23.51 -12.39 -1.41
N VAL A 223 23.09 -11.61 -2.41
CA VAL A 223 23.98 -10.98 -3.39
C VAL A 223 23.95 -9.48 -3.13
N PHE A 224 24.98 -8.95 -2.50
CA PHE A 224 24.97 -7.58 -2.00
C PHE A 224 25.32 -6.54 -3.08
N SER A 225 24.66 -5.39 -3.02
CA SER A 225 24.84 -4.25 -3.94
C SER A 225 26.30 -3.80 -4.06
N PHE A 226 27.01 -3.71 -2.94
CA PHE A 226 28.43 -3.33 -2.90
C PHE A 226 29.40 -4.39 -3.44
N ALA A 227 28.91 -5.58 -3.80
CA ALA A 227 29.71 -6.61 -4.48
C ALA A 227 29.67 -6.51 -6.02
N LEU A 228 28.74 -5.70 -6.58
CA LEU A 228 28.54 -5.52 -8.02
C LEU A 228 28.81 -4.07 -8.44
N THR A 229 29.41 -3.86 -9.61
CA THR A 229 29.51 -2.50 -10.18
C THR A 229 28.14 -2.00 -10.62
N TRP A 230 27.98 -0.69 -10.77
CA TRP A 230 26.72 -0.13 -11.26
C TRP A 230 26.34 -0.68 -12.64
N SER A 231 27.31 -0.84 -13.52
CA SER A 231 27.10 -1.46 -14.84
C SER A 231 26.59 -2.90 -14.77
N GLU A 232 27.04 -3.69 -13.77
CA GLU A 232 26.52 -5.05 -13.52
C GLU A 232 25.09 -4.98 -12.99
N ILE A 233 24.80 -4.08 -12.04
CA ILE A 233 23.45 -3.89 -11.49
C ILE A 233 22.47 -3.47 -12.59
N GLN A 234 22.87 -2.62 -13.53
CA GLN A 234 22.04 -2.20 -14.66
C GLN A 234 21.67 -3.34 -15.62
N THR A 235 22.33 -4.49 -15.56
CA THR A 235 21.93 -5.68 -16.34
C THR A 235 20.76 -6.44 -15.72
N LEU A 236 20.47 -6.19 -14.44
CA LEU A 236 19.39 -6.83 -13.70
C LEU A 236 18.04 -6.19 -14.04
N LYS A 237 16.96 -6.89 -13.68
CA LYS A 237 15.62 -6.31 -13.67
C LYS A 237 15.18 -6.08 -12.22
N PRO A 238 14.56 -4.92 -11.92
CA PRO A 238 13.77 -4.79 -10.69
C PRO A 238 12.75 -5.91 -10.60
N GLN A 239 12.46 -6.38 -9.39
CA GLN A 239 11.55 -7.48 -9.15
C GLN A 239 10.60 -7.13 -8.02
N MET A 240 9.31 -7.27 -8.29
CA MET A 240 8.28 -7.19 -7.28
C MET A 240 8.28 -8.46 -6.45
N VAL A 241 8.28 -8.28 -5.13
CA VAL A 241 8.23 -9.38 -4.16
C VAL A 241 7.00 -9.23 -3.28
N SER A 242 6.36 -10.36 -2.99
CA SER A 242 5.36 -10.43 -1.93
C SER A 242 6.09 -10.58 -0.60
N PRO A 243 5.82 -9.72 0.41
CA PRO A 243 6.46 -9.83 1.72
C PRO A 243 6.09 -11.12 2.48
N PHE A 244 5.25 -11.99 1.90
CA PHE A 244 4.76 -13.23 2.51
C PHE A 244 5.37 -14.51 1.92
N GLY A 245 6.51 -14.41 1.21
CA GLY A 245 7.27 -15.57 0.73
C GLY A 245 6.44 -16.54 -0.13
N ASN A 246 6.44 -17.83 0.22
CA ASN A 246 5.71 -18.90 -0.48
C ASN A 246 4.19 -18.90 -0.28
N SER A 247 3.62 -17.91 0.41
CA SER A 247 2.16 -17.77 0.46
C SER A 247 1.59 -17.60 -0.96
N SER A 248 0.38 -18.09 -1.21
CA SER A 248 -0.28 -17.96 -2.52
C SER A 248 -0.73 -16.52 -2.86
N ILE A 249 -0.29 -15.52 -2.11
CA ILE A 249 -0.63 -14.10 -2.31
C ILE A 249 0.51 -13.43 -3.06
N LEU A 250 0.32 -13.33 -4.37
CA LEU A 250 1.23 -12.63 -5.27
C LEU A 250 0.76 -11.19 -5.45
N ARG A 251 1.68 -10.22 -5.48
CA ARG A 251 1.34 -8.92 -6.08
C ARG A 251 1.18 -9.04 -7.59
N ASN A 252 0.73 -7.97 -8.23
CA ASN A 252 0.34 -7.95 -9.66
C ASN A 252 1.42 -8.55 -10.59
N PRO A 253 1.20 -9.75 -11.17
CA PRO A 253 2.20 -10.40 -12.01
C PRO A 253 2.56 -9.64 -13.29
N ALA A 254 1.62 -8.86 -13.86
CA ALA A 254 1.89 -8.07 -15.06
C ALA A 254 2.92 -6.97 -14.81
N ASN A 255 3.05 -6.53 -13.55
CA ASN A 255 3.98 -5.49 -13.14
C ASN A 255 5.31 -6.04 -12.60
N LYS A 256 5.49 -7.37 -12.53
CA LYS A 256 6.56 -8.05 -11.79
C LYS A 256 7.98 -7.49 -12.03
N ASN A 257 8.30 -7.11 -13.26
CA ASN A 257 9.63 -6.60 -13.64
C ASN A 257 9.57 -5.26 -14.40
N LEU A 258 8.52 -4.47 -14.18
CA LEU A 258 8.41 -3.16 -14.80
C LEU A 258 9.20 -2.09 -14.04
N GLY A 259 9.57 -1.03 -14.76
CA GLY A 259 10.35 0.09 -14.23
C GLY A 259 11.85 -0.09 -14.36
N LYS A 260 12.58 0.94 -13.93
CA LYS A 260 14.04 1.04 -14.00
C LYS A 260 14.59 1.42 -12.63
N PHE A 261 15.82 0.98 -12.34
CA PHE A 261 16.56 1.46 -11.19
C PHE A 261 16.75 2.97 -11.25
N VAL A 262 16.69 3.62 -10.09
CA VAL A 262 16.79 5.06 -9.94
C VAL A 262 18.00 5.37 -9.07
N THR A 263 18.95 6.14 -9.62
CA THR A 263 20.07 6.66 -8.83
C THR A 263 19.59 7.74 -7.86
N LEU A 264 20.33 7.99 -6.79
CA LEU A 264 19.96 9.02 -5.82
C LEU A 264 19.82 10.41 -6.47
N PRO A 265 20.72 10.87 -7.37
CA PRO A 265 20.51 12.13 -8.10
C PRO A 265 19.23 12.15 -8.94
N GLU A 266 18.90 11.07 -9.66
CA GLU A 266 17.66 10.97 -10.44
C GLU A 266 16.42 11.05 -9.56
N PHE A 267 16.43 10.40 -8.39
CA PHE A 267 15.36 10.49 -7.39
C PHE A 267 15.16 11.93 -6.90
N LEU A 268 16.26 12.61 -6.54
CA LEU A 268 16.23 13.98 -6.05
C LEU A 268 15.74 14.97 -7.12
N ASP A 269 16.15 14.79 -8.38
CA ASP A 269 15.68 15.60 -9.50
C ASP A 269 14.20 15.33 -9.82
N PHE A 270 13.77 14.07 -9.75
CA PHE A 270 12.37 13.69 -9.87
C PHE A 270 11.50 14.34 -8.77
N ALA A 271 11.93 14.28 -7.51
CA ALA A 271 11.23 14.89 -6.38
C ALA A 271 11.05 16.41 -6.55
N LYS A 272 12.08 17.12 -7.03
CA LYS A 272 11.99 18.55 -7.35
C LYS A 272 11.04 18.80 -8.51
N ALA A 273 11.17 18.04 -9.61
CA ALA A 273 10.36 18.22 -10.81
C ALA A 273 8.87 17.98 -10.55
N LYS A 274 8.53 17.07 -9.64
CA LYS A 274 7.15 16.79 -9.22
C LYS A 274 6.63 17.70 -8.10
N ALA A 275 7.50 18.53 -7.52
CA ALA A 275 7.18 19.39 -6.39
C ALA A 275 6.48 18.64 -5.23
N VAL A 276 6.99 17.44 -4.91
CA VAL A 276 6.48 16.65 -3.77
C VAL A 276 6.66 17.44 -2.46
N SER A 277 5.76 17.24 -1.49
CA SER A 277 5.81 17.96 -0.21
C SER A 277 7.06 17.63 0.61
N GLY A 278 7.62 16.44 0.45
CA GLY A 278 8.90 16.08 1.05
C GLY A 278 9.54 14.82 0.49
N ILE A 279 10.76 14.57 0.96
CA ILE A 279 11.52 13.34 0.71
C ILE A 279 11.98 12.73 2.03
N LEU A 280 12.11 11.41 2.07
CA LEU A 280 12.75 10.67 3.16
C LEU A 280 13.95 9.89 2.59
N ILE A 281 15.15 10.19 3.06
CA ILE A 281 16.37 9.47 2.69
C ILE A 281 16.75 8.54 3.84
N ASN A 282 16.67 7.24 3.61
CA ASN A 282 17.02 6.22 4.59
C ASN A 282 18.45 5.73 4.36
N ILE A 283 19.27 5.76 5.42
CA ILE A 283 20.68 5.36 5.41
C ILE A 283 20.87 4.24 6.44
N GLU A 284 21.31 3.07 5.97
CA GLU A 284 21.61 1.90 6.81
C GLU A 284 23.00 1.36 6.46
N ASN A 285 23.52 0.46 7.32
CA ASN A 285 24.78 -0.26 7.09
C ASN A 285 26.03 0.64 6.95
N ALA A 286 25.95 1.93 7.35
CA ALA A 286 27.01 2.90 7.13
C ALA A 286 28.37 2.49 7.74
N ALA A 287 28.36 1.98 8.98
CA ALA A 287 29.58 1.51 9.65
C ALA A 287 30.21 0.31 8.94
N TYR A 288 29.40 -0.63 8.45
CA TYR A 288 29.87 -1.79 7.69
C TYR A 288 30.49 -1.35 6.36
N LEU A 289 29.77 -0.53 5.59
CA LEU A 289 30.25 -0.02 4.29
C LEU A 289 31.59 0.73 4.44
N ALA A 290 31.70 1.61 5.44
CA ALA A 290 32.92 2.37 5.65
C ALA A 290 34.10 1.48 6.09
N SER A 291 33.89 0.60 7.06
CA SER A 291 34.98 -0.18 7.67
C SER A 291 35.38 -1.45 6.91
N LYS A 292 34.46 -2.05 6.16
CA LYS A 292 34.68 -3.33 5.45
C LYS A 292 34.75 -3.18 3.94
N GLN A 293 34.02 -2.23 3.37
CA GLN A 293 33.94 -2.04 1.92
C GLN A 293 34.70 -0.79 1.43
N GLY A 294 35.12 0.09 2.34
CA GLY A 294 35.75 1.36 1.99
C GLY A 294 34.81 2.35 1.28
N LEU A 295 33.49 2.21 1.51
CA LEU A 295 32.43 2.99 0.88
C LEU A 295 31.78 3.94 1.90
N ASP A 296 31.74 5.23 1.57
CA ASP A 296 31.16 6.27 2.43
C ASP A 296 29.75 6.66 1.96
N ILE A 297 28.73 5.92 2.43
CA ILE A 297 27.34 6.21 2.10
C ILE A 297 26.85 7.55 2.68
N VAL A 298 27.35 7.94 3.85
CA VAL A 298 26.94 9.18 4.51
C VAL A 298 27.44 10.38 3.70
N GLY A 299 28.71 10.36 3.29
CA GLY A 299 29.30 11.37 2.41
C GLY A 299 28.63 11.41 1.04
N ALA A 300 28.32 10.26 0.44
CA ALA A 300 27.63 10.17 -0.84
C ALA A 300 26.24 10.83 -0.78
N VAL A 301 25.45 10.54 0.27
CA VAL A 301 24.13 11.14 0.48
C VAL A 301 24.23 12.65 0.73
N ALA A 302 25.12 13.09 1.63
CA ALA A 302 25.30 14.51 1.92
C ALA A 302 25.71 15.31 0.67
N THR A 303 26.60 14.75 -0.15
CA THR A 303 27.03 15.34 -1.41
C THR A 303 25.87 15.42 -2.41
N ALA A 304 25.09 14.34 -2.57
CA ALA A 304 23.95 14.32 -3.47
C ALA A 304 22.88 15.35 -3.09
N LEU A 305 22.52 15.44 -1.80
CA LEU A 305 21.57 16.41 -1.28
C LEU A 305 22.03 17.86 -1.50
N THR A 306 23.31 18.15 -1.25
CA THR A 306 23.90 19.48 -1.47
C THR A 306 23.91 19.85 -2.95
N ASN A 307 24.34 18.92 -3.82
CA ASN A 307 24.35 19.13 -5.27
C ASN A 307 22.94 19.36 -5.83
N ALA A 308 21.94 18.68 -5.26
CA ALA A 308 20.55 18.85 -5.62
C ALA A 308 19.86 20.03 -4.91
N THR A 309 20.60 20.80 -4.10
CA THR A 309 20.19 21.98 -3.31
C THR A 309 19.07 21.73 -2.28
N PHE A 310 18.95 20.49 -1.79
CA PHE A 310 17.98 20.15 -0.74
C PHE A 310 18.41 20.70 0.64
N ASP A 311 19.70 20.95 0.85
CA ASP A 311 20.26 21.65 2.02
C ASP A 311 19.75 23.11 2.14
N LYS A 312 19.25 23.68 1.05
CA LYS A 312 18.75 25.06 0.96
C LYS A 312 17.24 25.14 0.70
N GLN A 313 16.54 24.01 0.68
CA GLN A 313 15.09 24.02 0.48
C GLN A 313 14.36 24.56 1.71
N SER A 314 13.29 25.31 1.46
CA SER A 314 12.37 25.85 2.47
C SER A 314 10.91 25.43 2.24
N THR A 315 10.58 24.87 1.07
CA THR A 315 9.23 24.43 0.72
C THR A 315 9.03 22.92 0.84
N GLN A 316 10.08 22.13 0.56
CA GLN A 316 10.04 20.66 0.65
C GLN A 316 10.64 20.20 1.98
N GLN A 317 9.96 19.28 2.66
CA GLN A 317 10.52 18.64 3.85
C GLN A 317 11.62 17.66 3.44
N VAL A 318 12.71 17.63 4.20
CA VAL A 318 13.79 16.65 4.01
C VAL A 318 13.94 15.86 5.31
N LEU A 319 13.57 14.58 5.25
CA LEU A 319 13.69 13.64 6.36
C LEU A 319 14.94 12.79 6.12
N ILE A 320 15.85 12.75 7.10
CA ILE A 320 17.00 11.84 7.09
C ILE A 320 16.73 10.74 8.11
N GLN A 321 16.59 9.52 7.64
CA GLN A 321 16.30 8.36 8.47
C GLN A 321 17.51 7.44 8.60
N SER A 322 17.75 6.93 9.81
CA SER A 322 18.72 5.86 10.06
C SER A 322 18.37 5.12 11.35
N ASP A 323 18.81 3.88 11.49
CA ASP A 323 18.84 3.14 12.75
C ASP A 323 20.10 3.45 13.59
N ASP A 324 21.04 4.23 13.04
CA ASP A 324 22.28 4.62 13.70
C ASP A 324 22.28 6.13 14.03
N THR A 325 22.27 6.46 15.33
CA THR A 325 22.30 7.86 15.82
C THR A 325 23.59 8.59 15.44
N SER A 326 24.70 7.88 15.20
CA SER A 326 25.96 8.46 14.73
C SER A 326 25.85 8.94 13.29
N VAL A 327 25.04 8.27 12.45
CA VAL A 327 24.69 8.72 11.10
C VAL A 327 23.84 9.97 11.17
N LEU A 328 22.76 9.98 11.97
CA LEU A 328 21.89 11.16 12.12
C LEU A 328 22.68 12.40 12.61
N SER A 329 23.66 12.18 13.49
CA SER A 329 24.53 13.25 14.01
C SER A 329 25.35 13.95 12.92
N LYS A 330 25.60 13.31 11.77
CA LYS A 330 26.33 13.92 10.64
C LYS A 330 25.50 14.94 9.87
N PHE A 331 24.18 14.92 10.04
CA PHE A 331 23.25 15.82 9.36
C PHE A 331 22.72 16.95 10.25
N LYS A 332 23.21 17.05 11.49
CA LYS A 332 22.72 18.03 12.48
C LYS A 332 22.99 19.50 12.12
N ASP A 333 24.00 19.76 11.29
CA ASP A 333 24.44 21.12 10.95
C ASP A 333 23.56 21.76 9.86
N VAL A 334 22.62 21.00 9.27
CA VAL A 334 21.60 21.50 8.34
C VAL A 334 20.25 21.55 9.08
N PRO A 335 19.86 22.70 9.65
CA PRO A 335 18.71 22.80 10.57
C PRO A 335 17.36 22.56 9.91
N THR A 336 17.29 22.59 8.57
CA THR A 336 16.08 22.29 7.79
C THR A 336 15.81 20.80 7.68
N TYR A 337 16.79 19.94 7.98
CA TYR A 337 16.62 18.49 7.94
C TYR A 337 15.95 17.99 9.22
N LYS A 338 14.89 17.20 9.04
CA LYS A 338 14.25 16.46 10.13
C LYS A 338 14.94 15.11 10.27
N LYS A 339 15.59 14.86 11.40
CA LYS A 339 16.26 13.58 11.66
C LYS A 339 15.25 12.58 12.21
N VAL A 340 15.24 11.38 11.66
CA VAL A 340 14.27 10.32 11.97
C VAL A 340 15.01 9.07 12.44
N LEU A 341 14.83 8.67 13.69
CA LEU A 341 15.39 7.41 14.17
C LEU A 341 14.48 6.24 13.77
N ARG A 342 15.01 5.28 13.03
CA ARG A 342 14.29 4.04 12.70
C ARG A 342 14.48 3.03 13.82
N ILE A 343 13.40 2.61 14.46
CA ILE A 343 13.40 1.54 15.45
C ILE A 343 12.79 0.32 14.77
N LYS A 344 13.57 -0.75 14.60
CA LYS A 344 13.15 -1.95 13.88
C LYS A 344 12.43 -2.93 14.81
N GLU A 345 12.72 -2.84 16.11
CA GLU A 345 12.22 -3.73 17.14
C GLU A 345 10.78 -3.43 17.55
N LYS A 346 10.07 -4.49 17.97
CA LYS A 346 8.75 -4.36 18.58
C LYS A 346 8.90 -3.86 20.02
N ILE A 347 8.78 -2.54 20.20
CA ILE A 347 8.72 -1.89 21.52
C ILE A 347 7.26 -1.70 21.96
N GLY A 348 6.97 -1.77 23.26
CA GLY A 348 5.61 -1.56 23.80
C GLY A 348 5.47 -0.28 24.64
N ASP A 349 6.58 0.37 24.94
CA ASP A 349 6.70 1.58 25.72
C ASP A 349 7.95 2.36 25.25
N ALA A 350 8.01 3.62 25.63
CA ALA A 350 9.12 4.52 25.42
C ALA A 350 9.36 5.27 26.75
N PRO A 351 10.03 4.64 27.73
CA PRO A 351 10.24 5.26 29.03
C PRO A 351 11.09 6.53 28.89
N LYS A 352 10.83 7.51 29.76
CA LYS A 352 11.44 8.84 29.69
C LYS A 352 12.96 8.87 29.46
N PRO A 353 13.80 8.05 30.14
CA PRO A 353 15.24 8.05 29.87
C PRO A 353 15.60 7.69 28.43
N SER A 354 14.90 6.71 27.83
CA SER A 354 15.12 6.30 26.44
C SER A 354 14.69 7.40 25.48
N VAL A 355 13.54 8.03 25.74
CA VAL A 355 13.03 9.12 24.90
C VAL A 355 13.92 10.36 24.98
N ASP A 356 14.39 10.70 26.19
CA ASP A 356 15.33 11.81 26.40
C ASP A 356 16.67 11.57 25.66
N GLU A 357 17.09 10.30 25.50
CA GLU A 357 18.25 9.95 24.68
C GLU A 357 17.97 10.12 23.19
N ILE A 358 16.83 9.60 22.69
CA ILE A 358 16.43 9.72 21.28
C ILE A 358 16.40 11.19 20.85
N LYS A 359 15.84 12.07 21.69
CA LYS A 359 15.73 13.51 21.41
C LYS A 359 17.06 14.23 21.21
N LYS A 360 18.18 13.68 21.66
CA LYS A 360 19.50 14.27 21.41
C LYS A 360 19.87 14.18 19.93
N TYR A 361 19.29 13.21 19.21
CA TYR A 361 19.72 12.82 17.86
C TYR A 361 18.61 12.93 16.81
N ALA A 362 17.34 12.83 17.20
CA ALA A 362 16.22 12.77 16.29
C ALA A 362 15.06 13.72 16.67
N ASP A 363 14.32 14.15 15.66
CA ASP A 363 13.11 14.97 15.75
C ASP A 363 11.84 14.14 15.55
N ALA A 364 11.99 12.91 15.03
CA ALA A 364 10.93 11.93 14.85
C ALA A 364 11.47 10.51 15.00
N VAL A 365 10.55 9.56 15.12
CA VAL A 365 10.85 8.14 15.06
C VAL A 365 9.96 7.43 14.04
N THR A 366 10.52 6.40 13.41
CA THR A 366 9.77 5.45 12.60
C THR A 366 9.72 4.13 13.37
N ILE A 367 8.51 3.62 13.66
CA ILE A 367 8.29 2.40 14.46
C ILE A 367 7.37 1.42 13.75
N PRO A 368 7.54 0.09 13.97
CA PRO A 368 6.68 -0.88 13.33
C PRO A 368 5.25 -0.78 13.88
N ARG A 369 4.24 -1.02 13.04
CA ARG A 369 2.82 -1.03 13.45
C ARG A 369 2.53 -1.98 14.61
N SER A 370 3.30 -3.06 14.71
CA SER A 370 3.22 -4.03 15.81
C SER A 370 3.73 -3.50 17.16
N ALA A 371 4.50 -2.40 17.18
CA ALA A 371 4.87 -1.69 18.40
C ALA A 371 3.72 -0.83 18.94
N VAL A 372 2.81 -0.40 18.07
CA VAL A 372 1.69 0.47 18.44
C VAL A 372 0.48 -0.34 18.86
N ILE A 373 0.07 -1.32 18.05
CA ILE A 373 -1.06 -2.19 18.34
C ILE A 373 -0.56 -3.63 18.37
N LYS A 374 -0.67 -4.27 19.53
CA LYS A 374 -0.32 -5.68 19.68
C LYS A 374 -1.43 -6.54 19.08
N VAL A 375 -1.02 -7.50 18.27
CA VAL A 375 -1.89 -8.52 17.68
C VAL A 375 -1.51 -9.88 18.27
N ASN A 376 -2.50 -10.65 18.71
CA ASN A 376 -2.38 -12.05 19.11
C ASN A 376 -3.49 -12.87 18.45
N ASP A 377 -3.16 -14.04 17.92
CA ASP A 377 -4.12 -14.92 17.21
C ASP A 377 -4.98 -14.16 16.18
N PHE A 378 -4.35 -13.26 15.42
CA PHE A 378 -4.97 -12.37 14.42
C PHE A 378 -5.91 -11.29 14.97
N PHE A 379 -6.10 -11.17 16.28
CA PHE A 379 -6.90 -10.11 16.90
C PHE A 379 -6.04 -9.03 17.55
N THR A 380 -6.49 -7.79 17.50
CA THR A 380 -5.92 -6.69 18.29
C THR A 380 -6.20 -6.95 19.77
N VAL A 381 -5.18 -6.82 20.61
CA VAL A 381 -5.30 -7.11 22.07
C VAL A 381 -4.90 -5.94 22.95
N GLU A 382 -4.07 -5.03 22.47
CA GLU A 382 -3.57 -3.91 23.26
C GLU A 382 -3.13 -2.76 22.36
N LEU A 383 -3.60 -1.54 22.65
CA LEU A 383 -2.99 -0.30 22.19
C LEU A 383 -1.93 0.12 23.19
N THR A 384 -0.68 0.24 22.74
CA THR A 384 0.45 0.56 23.61
C THR A 384 0.55 2.06 23.92
N ASN A 385 1.39 2.42 24.89
CA ASN A 385 1.62 3.82 25.24
C ASN A 385 2.74 4.49 24.44
N VAL A 386 3.43 3.73 23.57
CA VAL A 386 4.64 4.18 22.89
C VAL A 386 4.45 5.51 22.15
N VAL A 387 3.34 5.66 21.42
CA VAL A 387 3.06 6.89 20.65
C VAL A 387 2.83 8.08 21.58
N LYS A 388 2.03 7.88 22.64
CA LYS A 388 1.75 8.93 23.64
C LYS A 388 3.02 9.37 24.36
N GLU A 389 3.92 8.45 24.68
CA GLU A 389 5.16 8.74 25.38
C GLU A 389 6.17 9.48 24.50
N LEU A 390 6.24 9.13 23.21
CA LEU A 390 7.04 9.85 22.21
C LEU A 390 6.49 11.27 21.97
N HIS A 391 5.17 11.40 21.83
CA HIS A 391 4.50 12.70 21.70
C HIS A 391 4.67 13.59 22.93
N ALA A 392 4.61 13.02 24.14
CA ALA A 392 4.86 13.76 25.38
C ALA A 392 6.26 14.40 25.43
N ALA A 393 7.17 13.93 24.59
CA ALA A 393 8.51 14.48 24.44
C ALA A 393 8.68 15.31 23.15
N ASN A 394 7.62 15.59 22.41
CA ASN A 394 7.61 16.31 21.12
C ASN A 394 8.40 15.60 20.00
N LEU A 395 8.41 14.26 19.98
CA LEU A 395 8.88 13.50 18.83
C LEU A 395 7.69 13.17 17.93
N SER A 396 7.79 13.45 16.63
CA SER A 396 6.79 12.92 15.69
C SER A 396 6.94 11.40 15.53
N VAL A 397 5.84 10.72 15.28
CA VAL A 397 5.81 9.25 15.14
C VAL A 397 5.27 8.87 13.77
N TYR A 398 6.12 8.17 13.02
CA TYR A 398 5.76 7.55 11.74
C TYR A 398 5.62 6.04 11.91
N VAL A 399 4.48 5.48 11.52
CA VAL A 399 4.22 4.04 11.67
C VAL A 399 4.47 3.31 10.35
N HIS A 400 5.23 2.21 10.38
CA HIS A 400 5.52 1.42 9.18
C HIS A 400 5.19 -0.08 9.43
N GLU A 401 4.72 -0.87 8.47
CA GLU A 401 4.30 -0.55 7.11
C GLU A 401 2.84 -1.00 6.97
N LEU A 402 1.99 -0.10 6.49
CA LEU A 402 0.57 -0.38 6.23
C LEU A 402 0.40 -0.93 4.81
N ARG A 403 -0.47 -1.93 4.68
CA ARG A 403 -0.60 -2.77 3.49
C ARG A 403 -2.06 -3.10 3.17
N ASN A 404 -2.34 -3.39 1.90
CA ASN A 404 -3.68 -3.77 1.46
C ASN A 404 -3.93 -5.28 1.59
N GLU A 405 -2.89 -6.11 1.50
CA GLU A 405 -3.04 -7.55 1.50
C GLU A 405 -3.69 -8.02 2.81
N TYR A 406 -4.89 -8.59 2.73
CA TYR A 406 -5.75 -8.89 3.88
C TYR A 406 -5.10 -9.78 4.95
N VAL A 407 -4.14 -10.63 4.57
CA VAL A 407 -3.38 -11.47 5.52
C VAL A 407 -2.51 -10.67 6.49
N THR A 408 -2.27 -9.39 6.19
CA THR A 408 -1.55 -8.49 7.08
C THR A 408 -2.44 -7.88 8.15
N LEU A 409 -3.75 -7.88 7.94
CA LEU A 409 -4.69 -7.14 8.76
C LEU A 409 -5.16 -8.01 9.92
N ALA A 410 -5.28 -7.41 11.10
CA ALA A 410 -5.99 -8.05 12.20
C ALA A 410 -7.46 -8.25 11.80
N PHE A 411 -8.11 -9.30 12.32
CA PHE A 411 -9.50 -9.61 12.03
C PHE A 411 -10.47 -8.50 12.46
N ASP A 412 -10.10 -7.71 13.47
CA ASP A 412 -10.84 -6.51 13.90
C ASP A 412 -10.95 -5.44 12.81
N TYR A 413 -10.08 -5.48 11.80
CA TYR A 413 -10.13 -4.59 10.64
C TYR A 413 -10.96 -5.14 9.48
N PHE A 414 -11.61 -6.30 9.63
CA PHE A 414 -12.50 -6.87 8.61
C PHE A 414 -11.82 -7.03 7.24
N SER A 415 -10.51 -7.31 7.25
CA SER A 415 -9.70 -7.38 6.03
C SER A 415 -9.77 -6.12 5.16
N ASP A 416 -10.08 -4.98 5.77
CA ASP A 416 -10.23 -3.68 5.12
C ASP A 416 -9.09 -2.75 5.53
N PRO A 417 -8.17 -2.40 4.60
CA PRO A 417 -7.04 -1.54 4.93
C PRO A 417 -7.47 -0.13 5.32
N ILE A 418 -8.64 0.35 4.87
CA ILE A 418 -9.14 1.67 5.23
C ILE A 418 -9.45 1.73 6.74
N VAL A 419 -9.93 0.64 7.33
CA VAL A 419 -10.19 0.57 8.77
C VAL A 419 -8.89 0.60 9.58
N GLU A 420 -7.83 -0.06 9.11
CA GLU A 420 -6.51 0.04 9.75
C GLU A 420 -5.96 1.47 9.67
N ILE A 421 -5.98 2.08 8.48
CA ILE A 421 -5.56 3.48 8.30
C ILE A 421 -6.37 4.42 9.21
N ALA A 422 -7.68 4.25 9.27
CA ALA A 422 -8.54 5.04 10.13
C ALA A 422 -8.16 4.93 11.61
N THR A 423 -7.79 3.73 12.06
CA THR A 423 -7.31 3.47 13.42
C THR A 423 -6.02 4.24 13.69
N TYR A 424 -5.04 4.17 12.79
CA TYR A 424 -3.76 4.88 12.95
C TYR A 424 -3.91 6.41 12.91
N VAL A 425 -4.85 6.93 12.12
CA VAL A 425 -5.06 8.38 12.00
C VAL A 425 -5.91 8.93 13.15
N GLN A 426 -6.97 8.23 13.57
CA GLN A 426 -7.97 8.78 14.49
C GLN A 426 -7.84 8.31 15.93
N VAL A 427 -7.31 7.10 16.15
CA VAL A 427 -7.22 6.51 17.50
C VAL A 427 -5.79 6.58 18.02
N VAL A 428 -4.83 6.22 17.18
CA VAL A 428 -3.40 6.32 17.51
C VAL A 428 -2.91 7.77 17.40
N GLU A 429 -3.50 8.55 16.49
CA GLU A 429 -3.09 9.92 16.18
C GLU A 429 -1.63 10.00 15.71
N ALA A 430 -1.17 9.01 14.92
CA ALA A 430 0.19 9.03 14.37
C ALA A 430 0.41 10.25 13.45
N ASP A 431 1.61 10.84 13.49
CA ASP A 431 1.98 11.99 12.65
C ASP A 431 2.13 11.63 11.17
N GLY A 432 2.21 10.33 10.86
CA GLY A 432 2.21 9.80 9.52
C GLY A 432 2.42 8.30 9.51
N PHE A 433 2.33 7.71 8.34
CA PHE A 433 2.53 6.28 8.16
C PHE A 433 3.15 5.98 6.80
N MET A 434 3.97 4.93 6.77
CA MET A 434 4.60 4.41 5.57
C MET A 434 3.73 3.30 4.98
N THR A 435 3.47 3.36 3.68
CA THR A 435 2.60 2.38 3.01
C THR A 435 3.11 1.98 1.63
N ASP A 436 2.87 0.70 1.30
CA ASP A 436 3.10 0.14 -0.03
C ASP A 436 2.04 0.62 -1.05
N TYR A 437 0.91 1.16 -0.55
CA TYR A 437 -0.26 1.56 -1.34
C TYR A 437 -0.71 3.00 -1.04
N PRO A 438 0.06 4.03 -1.45
CA PRO A 438 -0.31 5.43 -1.22
C PRO A 438 -1.73 5.79 -1.69
N GLY A 439 -2.22 5.15 -2.76
CA GLY A 439 -3.56 5.45 -3.30
C GLY A 439 -4.70 5.04 -2.37
N THR A 440 -4.52 3.96 -1.60
CA THR A 440 -5.49 3.53 -0.59
C THR A 440 -5.49 4.48 0.61
N ALA A 441 -4.30 4.91 1.04
CA ALA A 441 -4.15 5.93 2.08
C ALA A 441 -4.79 7.26 1.69
N SER A 442 -4.48 7.76 0.50
CA SER A 442 -4.98 9.01 -0.05
C SER A 442 -6.50 9.01 -0.22
N LYS A 443 -7.09 7.84 -0.51
CA LYS A 443 -8.56 7.71 -0.56
C LYS A 443 -9.20 7.93 0.81
N TYR A 444 -8.58 7.46 1.89
CA TYR A 444 -9.10 7.63 3.24
C TYR A 444 -8.95 9.07 3.75
N MET A 445 -7.79 9.67 3.51
CA MET A 445 -7.46 11.04 3.94
C MET A 445 -8.36 12.07 3.27
#